data_AF-A0A327NWK7-F1
#
_entry.id   AF-A0A327NWK7-F1
#
_cell.length_a   1.000
_cell.length_b   1.000
_cell.length_c   1.000
_cell.angle_alpha   90.00
_cell.angle_beta   90.00
_cell.angle_gamma   90.00
#
_symmetry.space_group_name_H-M   'P 1'
#
loop_
_entity.id
_entity.type
_entity.pdbx_description
1 polymer ?
#
loop_
_entity_poly.entity_id
_entity_poly.type
_entity_poly.pdbx_seq_one_letter_code
_entity_poly.pdbx_strand_id
1 'polypeptide(L)'
;MVLIMKKTVTILSITAAMIFGSVGVTEAQKSKIRYADKQMELMNYTHALEVYEQAYANKPTYATAKKVAGAEDVIRDYDKSYEWWKTTVGYEEATNSDYTQFLRAAQLTDNFDEAVSIIEAKGVSADSLDVAKLLTLKSKRKVKLEPAEGLNSAGSDFDLAVDTNGNKYFVSDRGGSYPSEMPSLRFDAKNKYFSDEKSDFTDREYFSVYKQDSEGNVTELVSNVPGTYNFSDPSYDKGQGMLFYSVTRDIKKVRKRDDIVVQPEIYYSKLNEDGTMEGFSAVPFNDSLRYAVMNPYVDEEAKRLYFTSDMPGGMGGTDLYYATYDADMTFGSPVNLGATINTSGNESHAFRKGDKFYFSSTGHPGVGGMDVFQSDYTATQFSNVQNMGMPINSLADDFAYRVVLDEDGKEEVYLSSNRKGGQGLDDIYTVQDVYKQFLARVIDCEGLVISSSYMATLRDKTQNGNVQTTRGDTGELLAELEPDSDFGIVISKPGYFSVTDESITTKGFEGDTVKREYTLIAIPYQLPVYVDIVYYDLDKFKIRDDAKPALDKLGEMMNKYPFLDLLVASHTDSRASDEYNIILSNNRAKAVTE
;
A
#
# COMPACT_ATOMS: atom_id res chain seq x y z
N MET A 1 16.92 -66.54 52.43
CA MET A 1 17.20 -65.10 52.57
C MET A 1 18.03 -64.50 51.42
N VAL A 2 19.03 -65.20 50.88
CA VAL A 2 19.96 -64.61 49.87
C VAL A 2 19.31 -64.31 48.49
N LEU A 3 18.29 -65.08 48.09
CA LEU A 3 17.61 -64.86 46.79
C LEU A 3 16.65 -63.65 46.79
N ILE A 4 16.13 -63.26 47.96
CA ILE A 4 15.18 -62.14 48.10
C ILE A 4 15.95 -60.81 48.07
N MET A 5 17.12 -60.73 48.74
CA MET A 5 17.98 -59.54 48.74
C MET A 5 18.48 -59.14 47.34
N LYS A 6 18.83 -60.09 46.46
CA LYS A 6 19.30 -59.77 45.11
C LYS A 6 18.22 -59.12 44.24
N LYS A 7 16.95 -59.56 44.35
CA LYS A 7 15.83 -58.93 43.62
C LYS A 7 15.52 -57.53 44.13
N THR A 8 15.62 -57.27 45.43
CA THR A 8 15.37 -55.95 46.01
C THR A 8 16.43 -54.92 45.60
N VAL A 9 17.71 -55.31 45.52
CA VAL A 9 18.80 -54.43 45.09
C VAL A 9 18.70 -54.10 43.60
N THR A 10 18.37 -55.07 42.73
CA THR A 10 18.17 -54.80 41.29
C THR A 10 16.97 -53.89 41.02
N ILE A 11 15.87 -54.05 41.77
CA ILE A 11 14.70 -53.16 41.67
C ILE A 11 15.06 -51.74 42.14
N LEU A 12 15.73 -51.58 43.29
CA LEU A 12 16.19 -50.28 43.79
C LEU A 12 17.15 -49.56 42.83
N SER A 13 18.05 -50.29 42.15
CA SER A 13 18.95 -49.70 41.15
C SER A 13 18.23 -49.26 39.88
N ILE A 14 17.19 -49.99 39.45
CA ILE A 14 16.36 -49.62 38.29
C ILE A 14 15.45 -48.43 38.64
N THR A 15 14.88 -48.40 39.84
CA THR A 15 14.09 -47.26 40.32
C THR A 15 14.96 -46.02 40.54
N ALA A 16 16.17 -46.17 41.08
CA ALA A 16 17.13 -45.08 41.19
C ALA A 16 17.58 -44.58 39.81
N ALA A 17 17.87 -45.45 38.84
CA ALA A 17 18.21 -45.04 37.47
C ALA A 17 17.05 -44.33 36.75
N MET A 18 15.79 -44.72 36.98
CA MET A 18 14.62 -44.00 36.46
C MET A 18 14.40 -42.64 37.16
N ILE A 19 14.65 -42.55 38.47
CA ILE A 19 14.53 -41.29 39.23
C ILE A 19 15.68 -40.32 38.87
N PHE A 20 16.93 -40.79 38.79
CA PHE A 20 18.06 -39.94 38.39
C PHE A 20 18.03 -39.57 36.90
N GLY A 21 17.54 -40.47 36.03
CA GLY A 21 17.33 -40.17 34.60
C GLY A 21 16.25 -39.11 34.38
N SER A 22 15.13 -39.16 35.12
CA SER A 22 14.05 -38.16 35.01
C SER A 22 14.42 -36.81 35.62
N VAL A 23 15.17 -36.77 36.72
CA VAL A 23 15.64 -35.51 37.34
C VAL A 23 16.70 -34.82 36.47
N GLY A 24 17.66 -35.57 35.92
CA GLY A 24 18.72 -35.02 35.05
C GLY A 24 18.20 -34.42 33.73
N VAL A 25 17.19 -35.03 33.11
CA VAL A 25 16.55 -34.50 31.91
C VAL A 25 15.79 -33.19 32.19
N THR A 26 15.19 -33.08 33.39
CA THR A 26 14.40 -31.90 33.77
C THR A 26 15.28 -30.67 34.06
N GLU A 27 16.46 -30.86 34.65
CA GLU A 27 17.42 -29.77 34.87
C GLU A 27 18.11 -29.31 33.57
N ALA A 28 18.46 -30.25 32.69
CA ALA A 28 19.09 -29.95 31.39
C ALA A 28 18.18 -29.10 30.47
N GLN A 29 16.87 -29.36 30.47
CA GLN A 29 15.92 -28.55 29.70
C GLN A 29 15.81 -27.12 30.25
N LYS A 30 15.73 -26.96 31.58
CA LYS A 30 15.70 -25.63 32.21
C LYS A 30 16.96 -24.81 31.91
N SER A 31 18.13 -25.45 31.82
CA SER A 31 19.35 -24.75 31.41
C SER A 31 19.33 -24.28 29.96
N LYS A 32 18.76 -25.07 29.02
CA LYS A 32 18.63 -24.68 27.61
C LYS A 32 17.68 -23.50 27.43
N ILE A 33 16.51 -23.54 28.08
CA ILE A 33 15.52 -22.45 28.01
C ILE A 33 16.12 -21.17 28.58
N ARG A 34 16.78 -21.21 29.75
CA ARG A 34 17.45 -20.03 30.33
C ARG A 34 18.56 -19.49 29.44
N TYR A 35 19.28 -20.36 28.74
CA TYR A 35 20.29 -19.94 27.77
C TYR A 35 19.62 -19.23 26.58
N ALA A 36 18.57 -19.80 26.00
CA ALA A 36 17.79 -19.19 24.93
C ALA A 36 17.16 -17.86 25.34
N ASP A 37 16.63 -17.75 26.57
CA ASP A 37 16.15 -16.48 27.14
C ASP A 37 17.25 -15.41 27.11
N LYS A 38 18.47 -15.79 27.51
CA LYS A 38 19.61 -14.88 27.46
C LYS A 38 19.99 -14.51 26.03
N GLN A 39 19.83 -15.42 25.07
CA GLN A 39 20.06 -15.12 23.66
C GLN A 39 18.99 -14.15 23.10
N MET A 40 17.72 -14.29 23.48
CA MET A 40 16.67 -13.31 23.14
C MET A 40 16.99 -11.92 23.70
N GLU A 41 17.42 -11.82 24.97
CA GLU A 41 17.83 -10.55 25.58
C GLU A 41 19.01 -9.89 24.85
N LEU A 42 19.89 -10.70 24.28
CA LEU A 42 21.05 -10.25 23.50
C LEU A 42 20.71 -10.05 22.01
N MET A 43 19.44 -10.18 21.63
CA MET A 43 18.94 -10.04 20.25
C MET A 43 19.45 -11.10 19.26
N ASN A 44 19.99 -12.21 19.77
CA ASN A 44 20.41 -13.37 18.97
C ASN A 44 19.20 -14.27 18.67
N TYR A 45 18.20 -13.72 17.98
CA TYR A 45 16.86 -14.30 17.89
C TYR A 45 16.82 -15.64 17.17
N THR A 46 17.50 -15.77 16.03
CA THR A 46 17.58 -17.03 15.26
C THR A 46 18.18 -18.16 16.12
N HIS A 47 19.29 -17.88 16.80
CA HIS A 47 19.93 -18.87 17.67
C HIS A 47 19.08 -19.20 18.90
N ALA A 48 18.43 -18.20 19.50
CA ALA A 48 17.50 -18.42 20.60
C ALA A 48 16.34 -19.33 20.18
N LEU A 49 15.77 -19.09 18.99
CA LEU A 49 14.72 -19.88 18.37
C LEU A 49 15.16 -21.34 18.19
N GLU A 50 16.31 -21.57 17.56
CA GLU A 50 16.87 -22.92 17.39
C GLU A 50 16.99 -23.68 18.73
N VAL A 51 17.47 -22.99 19.78
CA VAL A 51 17.60 -23.60 21.11
C VAL A 51 16.24 -23.85 21.75
N TYR A 52 15.25 -22.97 21.57
CA TYR A 52 13.89 -23.21 22.04
C TYR A 52 13.25 -24.41 21.34
N GLU A 53 13.39 -24.53 20.02
CA GLU A 53 12.89 -25.66 19.24
C GLU A 53 13.53 -26.97 19.70
N GLN A 54 14.85 -26.99 19.90
CA GLN A 54 15.54 -28.14 20.48
C GLN A 54 15.02 -28.46 21.89
N ALA A 55 14.78 -27.45 22.73
CA ALA A 55 14.24 -27.66 24.07
C ALA A 55 12.80 -28.21 24.03
N TYR A 56 11.99 -27.80 23.05
CA TYR A 56 10.64 -28.29 22.83
C TYR A 56 10.65 -29.73 22.31
N ALA A 57 11.46 -30.03 21.29
CA ALA A 57 11.59 -31.37 20.71
C ALA A 57 12.05 -32.41 21.75
N ASN A 58 12.90 -32.02 22.70
CA ASN A 58 13.33 -32.89 23.80
C ASN A 58 12.21 -33.16 24.82
N LYS A 59 11.41 -32.15 25.16
CA LYS A 59 10.25 -32.30 26.05
C LYS A 59 9.23 -31.20 25.77
N PRO A 60 8.15 -31.51 25.03
CA PRO A 60 7.11 -30.54 24.71
C PRO A 60 6.43 -30.01 25.98
N THR A 61 6.33 -28.69 26.09
CA THR A 61 5.58 -28.01 27.16
C THR A 61 4.92 -26.76 26.61
N TYR A 62 3.78 -26.37 27.20
CA TYR A 62 3.10 -25.10 26.92
C TYR A 62 4.07 -23.90 26.99
N ALA A 63 4.86 -23.81 28.05
CA ALA A 63 5.79 -22.71 28.26
C ALA A 63 6.86 -22.61 27.16
N THR A 64 7.40 -23.74 26.69
CA THR A 64 8.37 -23.72 25.60
C THR A 64 7.71 -23.45 24.25
N ALA A 65 6.52 -23.99 23.96
CA ALA A 65 5.78 -23.69 22.73
C ALA A 65 5.53 -22.18 22.59
N LYS A 66 5.07 -21.54 23.68
CA LYS A 66 4.84 -20.10 23.72
C LYS A 66 6.11 -19.28 23.47
N LYS A 67 7.27 -19.74 23.97
CA LYS A 67 8.57 -19.09 23.70
C LYS A 67 9.01 -19.24 22.26
N VAL A 68 8.78 -20.39 21.65
CA VAL A 68 9.05 -20.59 20.22
C VAL A 68 8.14 -19.66 19.40
N ALA A 69 6.82 -19.67 19.65
CA ALA A 69 5.87 -18.79 18.96
C ALA A 69 6.25 -17.30 19.07
N GLY A 70 6.59 -16.84 20.28
CA GLY A 70 7.03 -15.47 20.48
C GLY A 70 8.38 -15.13 19.85
N ALA A 71 9.29 -16.11 19.69
CA ALA A 71 10.53 -15.90 18.95
C ALA A 71 10.28 -15.79 17.43
N GLU A 72 9.38 -16.61 16.88
CA GLU A 72 8.92 -16.52 15.50
C GLU A 72 8.25 -15.16 15.19
N ASP A 73 7.44 -14.62 16.12
CA ASP A 73 6.87 -13.27 16.02
C ASP A 73 7.96 -12.19 15.90
N VAL A 74 9.04 -12.32 16.69
CA VAL A 74 10.14 -11.35 16.72
C VAL A 74 10.96 -11.37 15.44
N ILE A 75 11.22 -12.56 14.89
CA ILE A 75 11.91 -12.70 13.60
C ILE A 75 10.99 -12.50 12.39
N ARG A 76 9.68 -12.33 12.63
CA ARG A 76 8.63 -12.08 11.65
C ARG A 76 8.44 -13.19 10.61
N ASP A 77 8.70 -14.44 11.00
CA ASP A 77 8.30 -15.61 10.19
C ASP A 77 6.82 -15.92 10.50
N TYR A 78 5.91 -15.19 9.85
CA TYR A 78 4.48 -15.25 10.17
C TYR A 78 3.86 -16.63 9.91
N ASP A 79 4.33 -17.34 8.87
CA ASP A 79 3.86 -18.70 8.57
C ASP A 79 4.22 -19.68 9.70
N LYS A 80 5.45 -19.64 10.23
CA LYS A 80 5.84 -20.46 11.40
C LYS A 80 5.23 -19.97 12.71
N SER A 81 5.13 -18.65 12.89
CA SER A 81 4.47 -18.04 14.05
C SER A 81 3.04 -18.59 14.19
N TYR A 82 2.27 -18.62 13.09
CA TYR A 82 0.93 -19.20 13.08
C TYR A 82 0.90 -20.66 13.57
N GLU A 83 1.79 -21.52 13.05
CA GLU A 83 1.86 -22.93 13.45
C GLU A 83 2.26 -23.13 14.92
N TRP A 84 3.17 -22.30 15.43
CA TRP A 84 3.59 -22.36 16.84
C TRP A 84 2.57 -21.76 17.79
N TRP A 85 1.85 -20.72 17.40
CA TRP A 85 0.70 -20.22 18.16
C TRP A 85 -0.44 -21.23 18.16
N LYS A 86 -0.73 -21.88 17.02
CA LYS A 86 -1.68 -22.99 16.92
C LYS A 86 -1.33 -24.12 17.87
N THR A 87 -0.04 -24.47 17.93
CA THR A 87 0.50 -25.44 18.89
C THR A 87 0.31 -24.97 20.33
N THR A 88 0.61 -23.70 20.62
CA THR A 88 0.50 -23.11 21.96
C THR A 88 -0.94 -23.12 22.48
N VAL A 89 -1.91 -22.73 21.66
CA VAL A 89 -3.33 -22.74 22.04
C VAL A 89 -3.92 -24.15 22.11
N GLY A 90 -3.20 -25.15 21.60
CA GLY A 90 -3.51 -26.57 21.73
C GLY A 90 -3.50 -27.06 23.19
N TYR A 91 -2.65 -26.48 24.03
CA TYR A 91 -2.54 -26.80 25.46
C TYR A 91 -3.75 -26.31 26.28
N GLU A 92 -4.02 -26.94 27.42
CA GLU A 92 -5.11 -26.55 28.33
C GLU A 92 -4.78 -25.27 29.12
N GLU A 93 -3.50 -24.98 29.29
CA GLU A 93 -2.98 -23.80 30.00
C GLU A 93 -3.07 -22.50 29.18
N ALA A 94 -3.51 -22.57 27.93
CA ALA A 94 -3.60 -21.43 27.04
C ALA A 94 -4.52 -20.33 27.59
N THR A 95 -4.10 -19.08 27.43
CA THR A 95 -4.76 -17.90 27.97
C THR A 95 -5.43 -17.08 26.88
N ASN A 96 -6.34 -16.16 27.24
CA ASN A 96 -6.91 -15.19 26.30
C ASN A 96 -5.84 -14.43 25.51
N SER A 97 -4.71 -14.09 26.15
CA SER A 97 -3.58 -13.46 25.45
C SER A 97 -2.98 -14.36 24.37
N ASP A 98 -2.91 -15.68 24.58
CA ASP A 98 -2.37 -16.61 23.59
C ASP A 98 -3.35 -16.77 22.42
N TYR A 99 -4.65 -16.80 22.69
CA TYR A 99 -5.68 -16.82 21.66
C TYR A 99 -5.68 -15.53 20.82
N THR A 100 -5.48 -14.36 21.44
CA THR A 100 -5.31 -13.09 20.72
C THR A 100 -4.11 -13.15 19.77
N GLN A 101 -2.95 -13.63 20.24
CA GLN A 101 -1.76 -13.74 19.39
C GLN A 101 -1.94 -14.76 18.28
N PHE A 102 -2.63 -15.88 18.55
CA PHE A 102 -2.97 -16.85 17.53
C PHE A 102 -3.88 -16.27 16.44
N LEU A 103 -4.94 -15.54 16.80
CA LEU A 103 -5.79 -14.86 15.83
C LEU A 103 -5.02 -13.80 15.02
N ARG A 104 -4.10 -13.07 15.65
CA ARG A 104 -3.23 -12.10 14.98
C ARG A 104 -2.33 -12.78 13.96
N ALA A 105 -1.61 -13.82 14.35
CA ALA A 105 -0.77 -14.61 13.43
C ALA A 105 -1.61 -15.18 12.27
N ALA A 106 -2.82 -15.67 12.57
CA ALA A 106 -3.73 -16.19 11.57
C ALA A 106 -4.22 -15.13 10.56
N GLN A 107 -4.37 -13.87 10.98
CA GLN A 107 -4.67 -12.77 10.05
C GLN A 107 -3.52 -12.56 9.05
N LEU A 108 -2.28 -12.56 9.53
CA LEU A 108 -1.08 -12.35 8.72
C LEU A 108 -0.82 -13.48 7.72
N THR A 109 -1.40 -14.66 7.97
CA THR A 109 -1.24 -15.85 7.11
C THR A 109 -2.50 -16.23 6.33
N ASP A 110 -3.54 -15.40 6.32
CA ASP A 110 -4.86 -15.68 5.70
C ASP A 110 -5.57 -16.94 6.25
N ASN A 111 -5.31 -17.30 7.50
CA ASN A 111 -5.88 -18.46 8.19
C ASN A 111 -6.91 -18.06 9.27
N PHE A 112 -7.42 -16.82 9.25
CA PHE A 112 -8.26 -16.27 10.32
C PHE A 112 -9.52 -17.10 10.61
N ASP A 113 -10.22 -17.56 9.57
CA ASP A 113 -11.46 -18.34 9.73
C ASP A 113 -11.20 -19.74 10.33
N GLU A 114 -10.04 -20.34 10.02
CA GLU A 114 -9.59 -21.57 10.66
C GLU A 114 -9.30 -21.34 12.15
N ALA A 115 -8.55 -20.27 12.46
CA ALA A 115 -8.17 -19.93 13.82
C ALA A 115 -9.39 -19.64 14.71
N VAL A 116 -10.39 -18.91 14.20
CA VAL A 116 -11.68 -18.71 14.88
C VAL A 116 -12.33 -20.05 15.21
N SER A 117 -12.42 -20.95 14.24
CA SER A 117 -13.02 -22.28 14.44
C SER A 117 -12.31 -23.08 15.54
N ILE A 118 -10.98 -22.98 15.64
CA ILE A 118 -10.16 -23.67 16.64
C ILE A 118 -10.43 -23.13 18.06
N ILE A 119 -10.49 -21.80 18.24
CA ILE A 119 -10.70 -21.21 19.56
C ILE A 119 -12.14 -21.37 20.05
N GLU A 120 -13.11 -21.33 19.14
CA GLU A 120 -14.52 -21.54 19.47
C GLU A 120 -14.79 -22.98 19.92
N ALA A 121 -14.13 -23.96 19.30
CA ALA A 121 -14.16 -25.36 19.73
C ALA A 121 -13.61 -25.56 21.16
N LYS A 122 -12.76 -24.63 21.63
CA LYS A 122 -12.24 -24.57 23.01
C LYS A 122 -13.10 -23.72 23.95
N GLY A 123 -14.24 -23.21 23.48
CA GLY A 123 -15.17 -22.40 24.27
C GLY A 123 -14.76 -20.93 24.42
N VAL A 124 -13.83 -20.45 23.60
CA VAL A 124 -13.39 -19.04 23.58
C VAL A 124 -14.04 -18.33 22.40
N SER A 125 -14.80 -17.27 22.67
CA SER A 125 -15.44 -16.46 21.63
C SER A 125 -14.45 -15.47 21.02
N ALA A 126 -14.30 -15.49 19.69
CA ALA A 126 -13.45 -14.54 18.97
C ALA A 126 -13.85 -13.08 19.22
N ASP A 127 -15.16 -12.80 19.26
CA ASP A 127 -15.71 -11.46 19.56
C ASP A 127 -15.27 -10.92 20.93
N SER A 128 -14.96 -11.81 21.88
CA SER A 128 -14.49 -11.42 23.22
C SER A 128 -13.02 -11.03 23.28
N LEU A 129 -12.24 -11.31 22.22
CA LEU A 129 -10.80 -11.05 22.15
C LEU A 129 -10.46 -9.75 21.40
N ASP A 130 -11.46 -9.04 20.88
CA ASP A 130 -11.35 -7.75 20.17
C ASP A 130 -10.33 -7.76 19.00
N VAL A 131 -10.21 -8.91 18.32
CA VAL A 131 -9.39 -9.04 17.11
C VAL A 131 -10.30 -8.91 15.89
N ALA A 132 -10.33 -7.72 15.30
CA ALA A 132 -11.14 -7.45 14.11
C ALA A 132 -10.50 -8.06 12.85
N LYS A 133 -11.31 -8.74 12.02
CA LYS A 133 -10.88 -9.20 10.68
C LYS A 133 -10.79 -8.00 9.73
N LEU A 134 -9.61 -7.39 9.63
CA LEU A 134 -9.40 -6.16 8.85
C LEU A 134 -9.06 -6.40 7.36
N LEU A 135 -9.08 -7.66 6.91
CA LEU A 135 -8.87 -8.08 5.51
C LEU A 135 -9.81 -7.41 4.48
N THR A 136 -10.89 -6.78 4.94
CA THR A 136 -11.87 -6.07 4.11
C THR A 136 -11.49 -4.63 3.80
N LEU A 137 -10.44 -4.06 4.41
CA LEU A 137 -9.99 -2.71 4.12
C LEU A 137 -9.40 -2.64 2.70
N LYS A 138 -10.12 -2.00 1.78
CA LYS A 138 -9.67 -1.78 0.40
C LYS A 138 -9.20 -0.34 0.22
N SER A 139 -8.08 -0.20 -0.48
CA SER A 139 -7.59 1.10 -0.94
C SER A 139 -8.66 1.77 -1.80
N LYS A 140 -8.81 3.08 -1.62
CA LYS A 140 -9.62 3.91 -2.52
C LYS A 140 -8.96 4.02 -3.90
N ARG A 141 -7.62 3.97 -3.95
CA ARG A 141 -6.85 3.95 -5.19
C ARG A 141 -6.80 2.53 -5.74
N LYS A 142 -7.17 2.37 -7.01
CA LYS A 142 -7.12 1.08 -7.70
C LYS A 142 -5.77 0.95 -8.39
N VAL A 143 -4.84 0.35 -7.66
CA VAL A 143 -3.43 0.29 -8.02
C VAL A 143 -2.95 -1.15 -8.14
N LYS A 144 -1.85 -1.33 -8.85
CA LYS A 144 -1.05 -2.55 -8.91
C LYS A 144 0.32 -2.23 -8.34
N LEU A 145 0.88 -3.16 -7.59
CA LEU A 145 2.23 -3.04 -7.06
C LEU A 145 3.14 -3.99 -7.84
N GLU A 146 4.27 -3.47 -8.30
CA GLU A 146 5.28 -4.21 -9.07
C GLU A 146 6.65 -4.01 -8.42
N PRO A 147 7.49 -5.05 -8.30
CA PRO A 147 8.85 -4.89 -7.81
C PRO A 147 9.58 -3.80 -8.61
N ALA A 148 10.28 -2.91 -7.91
CA ALA A 148 11.04 -1.84 -8.55
C ALA A 148 12.23 -2.41 -9.34
N GLU A 149 12.31 -2.06 -10.62
CA GLU A 149 13.30 -2.63 -11.52
C GLU A 149 14.74 -2.26 -11.12
N GLY A 150 15.60 -3.27 -11.01
CA GLY A 150 17.03 -3.11 -10.75
C GLY A 150 17.42 -2.70 -9.32
N LEU A 151 16.45 -2.45 -8.43
CA LEU A 151 16.74 -2.11 -7.03
C LEU A 151 16.87 -3.36 -6.15
N ASN A 152 15.99 -4.34 -6.33
CA ASN A 152 15.87 -5.47 -5.43
C ASN A 152 16.93 -6.56 -5.64
N SER A 153 17.25 -7.26 -4.55
CA SER A 153 18.23 -8.34 -4.44
C SER A 153 17.60 -9.56 -3.75
N ALA A 154 18.43 -10.53 -3.34
CA ALA A 154 17.97 -11.66 -2.50
C ALA A 154 17.97 -11.32 -1.00
N GLY A 155 18.30 -10.08 -0.63
CA GLY A 155 18.30 -9.57 0.73
C GLY A 155 17.09 -8.70 1.05
N SER A 156 17.18 -7.92 2.11
CA SER A 156 16.22 -6.85 2.40
C SER A 156 16.67 -5.58 1.67
N ASP A 157 15.84 -5.10 0.75
CA ASP A 157 15.99 -3.85 0.02
C ASP A 157 14.79 -2.94 0.33
N PHE A 158 15.04 -1.76 0.91
CA PHE A 158 13.96 -0.90 1.40
C PHE A 158 14.32 0.59 1.50
N ASP A 159 13.29 1.41 1.71
CA ASP A 159 13.30 2.88 1.65
C ASP A 159 13.82 3.42 0.31
N LEU A 160 13.53 4.68 0.03
CA LEU A 160 14.00 5.32 -1.19
C LEU A 160 14.12 6.83 -1.02
N ALA A 161 15.27 7.35 -1.41
CA ALA A 161 15.48 8.77 -1.70
C ALA A 161 15.94 8.96 -3.14
N VAL A 162 15.62 10.12 -3.71
CA VAL A 162 16.02 10.48 -5.07
C VAL A 162 16.65 11.86 -5.06
N ASP A 163 17.84 11.99 -5.62
CA ASP A 163 18.53 13.28 -5.74
C ASP A 163 18.04 14.10 -6.94
N THR A 164 18.60 15.30 -7.13
CA THR A 164 18.24 16.18 -8.25
C THR A 164 18.63 15.64 -9.62
N ASN A 165 19.52 14.66 -9.69
CA ASN A 165 20.00 14.04 -10.92
C ASN A 165 19.25 12.73 -11.22
N GLY A 166 18.22 12.38 -10.45
CA GLY A 166 17.45 11.15 -10.62
C GLY A 166 18.13 9.91 -10.05
N ASN A 167 19.29 10.02 -9.38
CA ASN A 167 19.91 8.86 -8.75
C ASN A 167 19.06 8.41 -7.57
N LYS A 168 18.86 7.10 -7.46
CA LYS A 168 18.07 6.46 -6.40
C LYS A 168 19.00 5.95 -5.31
N TYR A 169 18.68 6.27 -4.06
CA TYR A 169 19.40 5.83 -2.86
C TYR A 169 18.46 4.99 -2.01
N PHE A 170 18.89 3.79 -1.65
CA PHE A 170 18.05 2.83 -0.92
C PHE A 170 18.91 1.97 -0.01
N VAL A 171 18.28 1.34 0.98
CA VAL A 171 18.96 0.46 1.95
C VAL A 171 19.01 -0.96 1.41
N SER A 172 20.12 -1.65 1.62
CA SER A 172 20.26 -3.06 1.26
C SER A 172 21.20 -3.80 2.21
N ASP A 173 20.92 -5.08 2.46
CA ASP A 173 21.89 -6.04 3.03
C ASP A 173 22.37 -7.08 1.97
N ARG A 174 22.38 -6.68 0.69
CA ARG A 174 22.92 -7.51 -0.39
C ARG A 174 24.33 -7.96 -0.02
N GLY A 175 24.57 -9.27 -0.03
CA GLY A 175 25.83 -9.83 0.49
C GLY A 175 25.71 -11.28 0.98
N GLY A 176 24.48 -11.70 1.29
CA GLY A 176 24.16 -13.09 1.63
C GLY A 176 24.07 -13.31 3.14
N SER A 177 23.96 -14.58 3.54
CA SER A 177 23.84 -14.97 4.96
C SER A 177 25.12 -15.66 5.44
N TYR A 178 25.43 -15.43 6.72
CA TYR A 178 26.58 -15.98 7.41
C TYR A 178 26.11 -16.82 8.60
N PRO A 179 25.61 -18.04 8.35
CA PRO A 179 25.19 -18.93 9.43
C PRO A 179 26.39 -19.23 10.33
N SER A 180 26.27 -18.90 11.62
CA SER A 180 27.31 -19.18 12.61
C SER A 180 26.91 -20.37 13.47
N GLU A 181 27.75 -21.41 13.53
CA GLU A 181 27.64 -22.43 14.58
C GLU A 181 28.14 -21.83 15.91
N MET A 182 27.22 -21.33 16.74
CA MET A 182 27.57 -20.98 18.12
C MET A 182 27.68 -22.27 18.97
N PRO A 183 28.84 -22.56 19.60
CA PRO A 183 28.99 -23.73 20.44
C PRO A 183 27.96 -23.74 21.57
N SER A 184 27.36 -24.91 21.82
CA SER A 184 26.14 -25.08 22.63
C SER A 184 26.26 -24.57 24.07
N LEU A 185 27.47 -24.41 24.60
CA LEU A 185 27.78 -23.76 25.88
C LEU A 185 29.22 -23.22 25.84
N ARG A 186 29.40 -21.90 25.94
CA ARG A 186 30.69 -21.30 26.31
C ARG A 186 30.61 -20.82 27.75
N PHE A 187 31.31 -21.50 28.65
CA PHE A 187 31.45 -21.08 30.06
C PHE A 187 32.59 -20.06 30.25
N ASP A 188 33.36 -19.78 29.19
CA ASP A 188 34.68 -19.17 29.27
C ASP A 188 35.01 -18.14 28.17
N ALA A 189 34.06 -17.74 27.31
CA ALA A 189 34.38 -16.78 26.26
C ALA A 189 34.33 -15.32 26.73
N LYS A 190 35.43 -14.60 26.48
CA LYS A 190 35.39 -13.14 26.36
C LYS A 190 34.27 -12.78 25.39
N ASN A 191 33.29 -12.00 25.85
CA ASN A 191 32.19 -11.51 25.03
C ASN A 191 32.77 -10.78 23.81
N LYS A 192 32.81 -11.42 22.64
CA LYS A 192 32.81 -10.67 21.39
C LYS A 192 31.35 -10.22 21.26
N TYR A 193 31.11 -8.96 21.60
CA TYR A 193 29.75 -8.43 21.79
C TYR A 193 28.97 -8.39 20.47
N PHE A 194 29.66 -8.19 19.34
CA PHE A 194 29.08 -8.16 18.01
C PHE A 194 30.07 -8.74 16.99
N SER A 195 29.55 -9.32 15.90
CA SER A 195 30.38 -9.66 14.74
C SER A 195 30.83 -8.40 13.99
N ASP A 196 32.09 -8.37 13.54
CA ASP A 196 32.59 -7.29 12.69
C ASP A 196 32.16 -7.48 11.22
N GLU A 197 31.62 -8.66 10.88
CA GLU A 197 31.31 -9.08 9.51
C GLU A 197 29.81 -9.16 9.22
N LYS A 198 28.96 -9.29 10.25
CA LYS A 198 27.52 -9.51 10.11
C LYS A 198 26.72 -8.89 11.25
N SER A 199 25.46 -8.59 10.99
CA SER A 199 24.45 -8.29 12.00
C SER A 199 24.04 -9.58 12.71
N ASP A 200 24.13 -9.60 14.04
CA ASP A 200 23.67 -10.74 14.85
C ASP A 200 22.13 -10.82 14.90
N PHE A 201 21.43 -9.75 14.51
CA PHE A 201 19.96 -9.71 14.41
C PHE A 201 19.44 -10.51 13.21
N THR A 202 20.10 -10.38 12.05
CA THR A 202 19.66 -11.00 10.79
C THR A 202 20.53 -12.18 10.35
N ASP A 203 21.71 -12.37 10.96
CA ASP A 203 22.78 -13.26 10.48
C ASP A 203 23.26 -12.93 9.05
N ARG A 204 23.11 -11.68 8.62
CA ARG A 204 23.47 -11.17 7.28
C ARG A 204 24.42 -9.98 7.38
N GLU A 205 24.91 -9.48 6.25
CA GLU A 205 25.68 -8.23 6.25
C GLU A 205 24.90 -7.11 6.94
N TYR A 206 25.63 -6.14 7.51
CA TYR A 206 24.97 -4.95 8.03
C TYR A 206 24.32 -4.17 6.89
N PHE A 207 23.26 -3.43 7.20
CA PHE A 207 22.62 -2.59 6.21
C PHE A 207 23.57 -1.47 5.75
N SER A 208 23.61 -1.25 4.44
CA SER A 208 24.29 -0.13 3.79
C SER A 208 23.33 0.59 2.85
N VAL A 209 23.60 1.87 2.58
CA VAL A 209 22.92 2.62 1.52
C VAL A 209 23.60 2.31 0.19
N TYR A 210 22.82 2.03 -0.84
CA TYR A 210 23.27 1.84 -2.21
C TYR A 210 22.70 2.93 -3.11
N LYS A 211 23.48 3.33 -4.11
CA LYS A 211 23.09 4.25 -5.18
C LYS A 211 22.85 3.45 -6.46
N GLN A 212 21.69 3.62 -7.08
CA GLN A 212 21.44 3.29 -8.47
C GLN A 212 21.54 4.57 -9.31
N ASP A 213 22.43 4.58 -10.31
CA ASP A 213 22.55 5.69 -11.26
C ASP A 213 21.52 5.63 -12.40
N SER A 214 21.52 6.64 -13.27
CA SER A 214 20.62 6.72 -14.44
C SER A 214 20.83 5.60 -15.47
N GLU A 215 21.98 4.91 -15.44
CA GLU A 215 22.26 3.75 -16.30
C GLU A 215 21.80 2.43 -15.65
N GLY A 216 21.30 2.49 -14.41
CA GLY A 216 20.87 1.34 -13.62
C GLY A 216 22.00 0.64 -12.86
N ASN A 217 23.22 1.19 -12.86
CA ASN A 217 24.34 0.59 -12.12
C ASN A 217 24.15 0.82 -10.62
N VAL A 218 24.27 -0.25 -9.83
CA VAL A 218 24.15 -0.16 -8.38
C VAL A 218 25.53 -0.23 -7.72
N THR A 219 25.81 0.75 -6.86
CA THR A 219 27.07 0.88 -6.11
C THR A 219 26.81 1.17 -4.64
N GLU A 220 27.62 0.61 -3.75
CA GLU A 220 27.51 0.88 -2.32
C GLU A 220 27.98 2.30 -2.00
N LEU A 221 27.23 3.01 -1.16
CA LEU A 221 27.60 4.31 -0.63
C LEU A 221 28.39 4.11 0.68
N VAL A 222 29.55 4.74 0.78
CA VAL A 222 30.39 4.62 1.98
C VAL A 222 30.03 5.69 3.00
N SER A 223 29.63 5.28 4.21
CA SER A 223 29.40 6.21 5.32
C SER A 223 30.68 6.93 5.72
N ASN A 224 30.61 8.27 5.83
CA ASN A 224 31.70 9.09 6.36
C ASN A 224 31.80 9.07 7.89
N VAL A 225 30.80 8.50 8.57
CA VAL A 225 30.77 8.42 10.04
C VAL A 225 31.73 7.31 10.49
N PRO A 226 32.76 7.61 11.32
CA PRO A 226 33.70 6.60 11.77
C PRO A 226 33.03 5.48 12.56
N GLY A 227 33.43 4.25 12.27
CA GLY A 227 32.93 3.07 13.00
C GLY A 227 31.48 2.72 12.67
N THR A 228 31.01 3.04 11.47
CA THR A 228 29.66 2.66 11.03
C THR A 228 29.54 1.14 10.89
N TYR A 229 28.54 0.54 11.53
CA TYR A 229 28.08 -0.82 11.25
C TYR A 229 26.85 -0.79 10.34
N ASN A 230 25.73 -0.25 10.82
CA ASN A 230 24.54 -0.03 9.97
C ASN A 230 24.53 1.39 9.42
N PHE A 231 24.23 1.53 8.14
CA PHE A 231 24.01 2.77 7.41
C PHE A 231 22.70 2.67 6.62
N SER A 232 21.68 3.42 7.02
CA SER A 232 20.31 3.23 6.52
C SER A 232 19.54 4.55 6.36
N ASP A 233 18.31 4.42 5.87
CA ASP A 233 17.26 5.44 5.85
C ASP A 233 17.68 6.76 5.17
N PRO A 234 18.10 6.72 3.90
CA PRO A 234 18.50 7.92 3.18
C PRO A 234 17.32 8.89 3.02
N SER A 235 17.55 10.17 3.28
CA SER A 235 16.61 11.25 2.98
C SER A 235 17.34 12.48 2.45
N TYR A 236 16.96 12.94 1.27
CA TYR A 236 17.70 13.96 0.53
C TYR A 236 17.02 15.33 0.60
N ASP A 237 17.75 16.34 1.09
CA ASP A 237 17.39 17.76 1.01
C ASP A 237 17.88 18.32 -0.34
N LYS A 238 16.96 18.53 -1.28
CA LYS A 238 17.28 19.02 -2.64
C LYS A 238 17.78 20.47 -2.61
N GLY A 239 17.20 21.31 -1.75
CA GLY A 239 17.55 22.71 -1.63
C GLY A 239 18.97 22.96 -1.14
N GLN A 240 19.51 22.05 -0.32
CA GLN A 240 20.86 22.18 0.26
C GLN A 240 21.87 21.16 -0.29
N GLY A 241 21.44 20.15 -1.02
CA GLY A 241 22.32 19.07 -1.52
C GLY A 241 22.85 18.18 -0.41
N MET A 242 22.03 17.92 0.62
CA MET A 242 22.43 17.19 1.82
C MET A 242 21.67 15.87 1.92
N LEU A 243 22.39 14.77 2.18
CA LEU A 243 21.80 13.48 2.48
C LEU A 243 21.79 13.28 4.00
N PHE A 244 20.61 13.10 4.56
CA PHE A 244 20.37 12.66 5.93
C PHE A 244 20.23 11.15 5.95
N TYR A 245 20.66 10.52 7.04
CA TYR A 245 20.68 9.06 7.17
C TYR A 245 20.86 8.61 8.61
N SER A 246 20.48 7.37 8.91
CA SER A 246 20.70 6.73 10.21
C SER A 246 22.01 5.95 10.21
N VAL A 247 22.72 5.96 11.34
CA VAL A 247 23.92 5.16 11.58
C VAL A 247 23.86 4.49 12.95
N THR A 248 24.22 3.21 13.00
CA THR A 248 24.62 2.54 14.25
C THR A 248 26.14 2.37 14.27
N ARG A 249 26.78 2.87 15.32
CA ARG A 249 28.26 2.92 15.45
C ARG A 249 28.83 1.78 16.29
N ASP A 250 30.11 1.48 16.11
CA ASP A 250 30.87 0.47 16.84
C ASP A 250 31.34 0.93 18.24
N ILE A 251 30.42 1.45 19.06
CA ILE A 251 30.76 1.91 20.41
C ILE A 251 31.03 0.69 21.32
N LYS A 252 32.31 0.34 21.49
CA LYS A 252 32.72 -0.87 22.24
C LYS A 252 32.92 -0.67 23.75
N LYS A 253 33.08 0.57 24.21
CA LYS A 253 33.36 0.88 25.63
C LYS A 253 32.78 2.21 26.07
N VAL A 254 32.09 2.23 27.20
CA VAL A 254 31.65 3.43 27.90
C VAL A 254 32.21 3.42 29.32
N ARG A 255 32.72 4.56 29.79
CA ARG A 255 33.36 4.65 31.10
C ARG A 255 32.37 4.23 32.21
N LYS A 256 32.75 3.24 33.02
CA LYS A 256 31.96 2.68 34.14
C LYS A 256 30.64 1.99 33.74
N ARG A 257 30.54 1.51 32.50
CA ARG A 257 29.44 0.63 32.06
C ARG A 257 30.03 -0.54 31.29
N ASP A 258 29.76 -1.75 31.78
CA ASP A 258 30.24 -2.99 31.16
C ASP A 258 29.18 -3.60 30.23
N ASP A 259 27.93 -3.16 30.34
CA ASP A 259 26.81 -3.54 29.48
C ASP A 259 26.28 -2.28 28.78
N ILE A 260 26.28 -2.28 27.45
CA ILE A 260 25.88 -1.15 26.61
C ILE A 260 25.05 -1.64 25.43
N VAL A 261 23.93 -0.97 25.19
CA VAL A 261 23.18 -1.06 23.93
C VAL A 261 23.48 0.22 23.16
N VAL A 262 23.88 0.07 21.90
CA VAL A 262 24.16 1.20 21.02
C VAL A 262 22.97 1.40 20.11
N GLN A 263 22.34 2.57 20.24
CA GLN A 263 21.16 2.95 19.49
C GLN A 263 21.54 3.70 18.21
N PRO A 264 20.72 3.59 17.13
CA PRO A 264 20.87 4.38 15.92
C PRO A 264 20.82 5.89 16.17
N GLU A 265 21.54 6.64 15.35
CA GLU A 265 21.67 8.11 15.38
C GLU A 265 21.52 8.69 13.98
N ILE A 266 20.96 9.90 13.84
CA ILE A 266 20.87 10.59 12.55
C ILE A 266 22.10 11.46 12.29
N TYR A 267 22.69 11.30 11.12
CA TYR A 267 23.75 12.15 10.59
C TYR A 267 23.32 12.74 9.24
N TYR A 268 24.04 13.75 8.80
CA TYR A 268 23.88 14.32 7.47
C TYR A 268 25.23 14.71 6.86
N SER A 269 25.34 14.53 5.55
CA SER A 269 26.54 14.79 4.76
C SER A 269 26.19 15.48 3.45
N LYS A 270 27.12 16.25 2.90
CA LYS A 270 26.94 16.84 1.57
C LYS A 270 27.07 15.74 0.53
N LEU A 271 26.12 15.68 -0.40
CA LEU A 271 26.12 14.70 -1.48
C LEU A 271 26.62 15.37 -2.75
N ASN A 272 27.73 14.87 -3.30
CA ASN A 272 28.31 15.39 -4.53
C ASN A 272 27.58 14.82 -5.76
N GLU A 273 27.74 15.47 -6.91
CA GLU A 273 27.11 15.06 -8.17
C GLU A 273 27.47 13.63 -8.60
N ASP A 274 28.67 13.15 -8.26
CA ASP A 274 29.12 11.79 -8.54
C ASP A 274 28.51 10.74 -7.59
N GLY A 275 27.74 11.17 -6.58
CA GLY A 275 27.15 10.32 -5.54
C GLY A 275 28.07 10.09 -4.34
N THR A 276 29.26 10.69 -4.28
CA THR A 276 30.11 10.59 -3.08
C THR A 276 29.65 11.53 -1.98
N MET A 277 29.86 11.16 -0.72
CA MET A 277 29.55 12.01 0.43
C MET A 277 30.78 12.81 0.90
N GLU A 278 30.58 14.08 1.23
CA GLU A 278 31.60 14.98 1.80
C GLU A 278 31.23 15.38 3.24
N GLY A 279 32.17 15.18 4.16
CA GLY A 279 32.00 15.50 5.59
C GLY A 279 30.96 14.60 6.27
N PHE A 280 30.63 14.92 7.52
CA PHE A 280 29.46 14.43 8.23
C PHE A 280 29.15 15.36 9.41
N SER A 281 27.89 15.44 9.81
CA SER A 281 27.44 16.18 11.00
C SER A 281 26.31 15.44 11.67
N ALA A 282 26.24 15.50 13.01
CA ALA A 282 25.20 14.84 13.79
C ALA A 282 24.08 15.83 14.12
N VAL A 283 22.83 15.36 14.14
CA VAL A 283 21.74 16.17 14.71
C VAL A 283 21.92 16.31 16.24
N PRO A 284 21.56 17.45 16.85
CA PRO A 284 21.94 17.76 18.23
C PRO A 284 21.18 16.97 19.30
N PHE A 285 20.14 16.23 18.91
CA PHE A 285 19.29 15.44 19.80
C PHE A 285 19.59 13.93 19.78
N ASN A 286 20.65 13.50 19.10
CA ASN A 286 21.14 12.11 19.16
C ASN A 286 21.60 11.73 20.57
N ASP A 287 21.25 10.51 21.02
CA ASP A 287 21.83 9.88 22.21
C ASP A 287 21.90 8.35 22.04
N SER A 288 22.94 7.89 21.35
CA SER A 288 23.21 6.46 21.07
C SER A 288 23.27 5.54 22.30
N LEU A 289 23.25 6.05 23.52
CA LEU A 289 23.30 5.23 24.74
C LEU A 289 21.99 5.24 25.55
N ARG A 290 20.96 5.94 25.07
CA ARG A 290 19.68 6.07 25.78
C ARG A 290 18.47 5.78 24.92
N TYR A 291 18.46 6.26 23.68
CA TYR A 291 17.32 6.11 22.78
C TYR A 291 17.80 6.19 21.32
N ALA A 292 17.05 5.58 20.43
CA ALA A 292 17.26 5.62 19.00
C ALA A 292 16.73 6.92 18.40
N VAL A 293 17.41 7.39 17.36
CA VAL A 293 16.97 8.46 16.48
C VAL A 293 17.24 7.96 15.06
N MET A 294 16.19 7.65 14.29
CA MET A 294 16.29 6.98 12.99
C MET A 294 15.18 7.38 12.01
N ASN A 295 15.20 6.82 10.80
CA ASN A 295 14.27 7.09 9.69
C ASN A 295 14.04 8.60 9.44
N PRO A 296 15.10 9.40 9.15
CA PRO A 296 14.94 10.80 8.81
C PRO A 296 14.03 10.96 7.58
N TYR A 297 13.21 12.01 7.61
CA TYR A 297 12.55 12.54 6.43
C TYR A 297 12.65 14.06 6.44
N VAL A 298 13.38 14.61 5.48
CA VAL A 298 13.53 16.06 5.29
C VAL A 298 12.33 16.59 4.51
N ASP A 299 11.58 17.49 5.16
CA ASP A 299 10.48 18.23 4.56
C ASP A 299 10.91 19.68 4.33
N GLU A 300 11.34 19.95 3.09
CA GLU A 300 11.92 21.24 2.69
C GLU A 300 10.90 22.39 2.70
N GLU A 301 9.63 22.09 2.42
CA GLU A 301 8.56 23.09 2.37
C GLU A 301 8.11 23.46 3.79
N ALA A 302 7.99 22.48 4.70
CA ALA A 302 7.66 22.77 6.10
C ALA A 302 8.87 23.20 6.94
N LYS A 303 10.09 23.07 6.42
CA LYS A 303 11.36 23.27 7.14
C LYS A 303 11.43 22.42 8.42
N ARG A 304 11.11 21.13 8.26
CA ARG A 304 11.09 20.14 9.33
C ARG A 304 11.89 18.90 8.93
N LEU A 305 12.68 18.39 9.86
CA LEU A 305 13.21 17.04 9.84
C LEU A 305 12.27 16.17 10.69
N TYR A 306 11.51 15.30 10.05
CA TYR A 306 10.76 14.26 10.74
C TYR A 306 11.67 13.06 11.00
N PHE A 307 11.44 12.36 12.10
CA PHE A 307 12.22 11.17 12.46
C PHE A 307 11.49 10.32 13.49
N THR A 308 11.96 9.10 13.65
CA THR A 308 11.45 8.09 14.59
C THR A 308 12.35 8.02 15.82
N SER A 309 11.77 7.89 17.02
CA SER A 309 12.53 7.75 18.25
C SER A 309 11.73 7.08 19.38
N ASP A 310 12.41 6.32 20.24
CA ASP A 310 11.92 5.81 21.52
C ASP A 310 12.38 6.71 22.70
N MET A 311 12.66 7.99 22.45
CA MET A 311 13.10 8.92 23.48
C MET A 311 12.08 9.06 24.64
N PRO A 312 12.54 9.33 25.88
CA PRO A 312 11.66 9.44 27.03
C PRO A 312 10.56 10.51 26.85
N GLY A 313 9.32 10.16 27.22
CA GLY A 313 8.15 11.03 27.05
C GLY A 313 7.27 10.68 25.86
N GLY A 314 7.62 9.61 25.15
CA GLY A 314 6.84 8.99 24.09
C GLY A 314 5.52 8.33 24.50
N MET A 315 4.81 7.75 23.52
CA MET A 315 3.49 7.14 23.71
C MET A 315 3.51 5.60 23.68
N GLY A 316 4.59 5.00 23.17
CA GLY A 316 4.67 3.56 22.92
C GLY A 316 6.09 3.05 22.71
N GLY A 317 6.24 2.20 21.70
CA GLY A 317 7.54 1.69 21.27
C GLY A 317 8.39 2.81 20.67
N THR A 318 8.31 3.00 19.35
CA THR A 318 8.88 4.18 18.70
C THR A 318 7.80 5.15 18.27
N ASP A 319 8.01 6.44 18.48
CA ASP A 319 7.10 7.49 18.03
C ASP A 319 7.73 8.34 16.93
N LEU A 320 6.87 9.02 16.16
CA LEU A 320 7.30 10.08 15.25
C LEU A 320 7.44 11.42 15.97
N TYR A 321 8.52 12.10 15.63
CA TYR A 321 8.87 13.45 16.06
C TYR A 321 9.19 14.32 14.84
N TYR A 322 9.19 15.64 15.03
CA TYR A 322 9.88 16.56 14.13
C TYR A 322 10.80 17.53 14.89
N ALA A 323 11.85 17.99 14.23
CA ALA A 323 12.61 19.17 14.62
C ALA A 323 12.60 20.19 13.47
N THR A 324 12.44 21.47 13.77
CA THR A 324 12.62 22.52 12.75
C THR A 324 14.10 22.66 12.40
N TYR A 325 14.41 23.07 11.17
CA TYR A 325 15.79 23.38 10.78
C TYR A 325 15.83 24.63 9.89
N ASP A 326 16.99 25.30 9.86
CA ASP A 326 17.24 26.46 9.00
C ASP A 326 18.34 26.18 7.96
N ALA A 327 18.67 27.19 7.16
CA ALA A 327 19.67 27.10 6.09
C ALA A 327 21.11 26.91 6.61
N ASP A 328 21.36 27.16 7.89
CA ASP A 328 22.66 26.93 8.53
C ASP A 328 22.70 25.56 9.24
N MET A 329 21.67 24.71 9.02
CA MET A 329 21.46 23.44 9.71
C MET A 329 21.41 23.57 11.24
N THR A 330 20.82 24.68 11.73
CA THR A 330 20.50 24.82 13.15
C THR A 330 19.16 24.14 13.43
N PHE A 331 19.16 23.13 14.30
CA PHE A 331 17.96 22.36 14.64
C PHE A 331 17.29 22.88 15.90
N GLY A 332 15.95 22.95 15.87
CA GLY A 332 15.11 23.16 17.04
C GLY A 332 15.02 21.92 17.94
N SER A 333 14.33 22.06 19.07
CA SER A 333 14.03 20.92 19.94
C SER A 333 13.02 19.96 19.29
N PRO A 334 13.18 18.64 19.45
CA PRO A 334 12.19 17.66 19.01
C PRO A 334 10.79 17.89 19.56
N VAL A 335 9.78 17.70 18.71
CA VAL A 335 8.36 17.79 19.05
C VAL A 335 7.68 16.47 18.65
N ASN A 336 7.07 15.78 19.62
CA ASN A 336 6.29 14.55 19.38
C ASN A 336 5.02 14.88 18.57
N LEU A 337 4.66 14.04 17.58
CA LEU A 337 3.49 14.27 16.72
C LEU A 337 2.12 14.07 17.42
N GLY A 338 2.12 13.56 18.65
CA GLY A 338 0.95 13.41 19.49
C GLY A 338 0.06 12.21 19.13
N ALA A 339 -0.96 11.99 19.96
CA ALA A 339 -1.80 10.78 19.96
C ALA A 339 -2.63 10.52 18.70
N THR A 340 -2.68 11.49 17.77
CA THR A 340 -3.32 11.28 16.48
C THR A 340 -2.44 10.39 15.60
N ILE A 341 -1.12 10.59 15.62
CA ILE A 341 -0.16 9.81 14.83
C ILE A 341 0.41 8.68 15.67
N ASN A 342 0.89 9.00 16.88
CA ASN A 342 1.62 8.08 17.73
C ASN A 342 0.69 7.24 18.60
N THR A 343 1.05 5.98 18.80
CA THR A 343 0.26 4.96 19.50
C THR A 343 1.11 4.24 20.54
N SER A 344 0.60 3.15 21.10
CA SER A 344 1.42 2.26 21.93
C SER A 344 2.35 1.36 21.11
N GLY A 345 2.20 1.32 19.79
CA GLY A 345 3.01 0.53 18.85
C GLY A 345 4.28 1.26 18.41
N ASN A 346 4.76 0.90 17.21
CA ASN A 346 5.89 1.55 16.55
C ASN A 346 5.36 2.36 15.36
N GLU A 347 5.60 3.66 15.37
CA GLU A 347 5.40 4.55 14.23
C GLU A 347 6.74 4.93 13.60
N SER A 348 6.81 4.94 12.27
CA SER A 348 8.04 5.25 11.54
C SER A 348 7.81 5.77 10.12
N HIS A 349 8.91 6.06 9.41
CA HIS A 349 8.94 6.41 7.98
C HIS A 349 7.96 7.51 7.55
N ALA A 350 7.98 8.64 8.27
CA ALA A 350 7.21 9.81 7.89
C ALA A 350 7.46 10.25 6.44
N PHE A 351 6.40 10.75 5.79
CA PHE A 351 6.49 11.39 4.48
C PHE A 351 5.35 12.40 4.33
N ARG A 352 5.63 13.58 3.76
CA ARG A 352 4.59 14.58 3.48
C ARG A 352 4.50 14.88 2.00
N LYS A 353 3.28 15.00 1.50
CA LYS A 353 3.00 15.52 0.17
C LYS A 353 1.79 16.45 0.22
N GLY A 354 2.02 17.74 0.02
CA GLY A 354 0.98 18.77 0.09
C GLY A 354 0.26 18.76 1.46
N ASP A 355 -1.06 18.58 1.43
CA ASP A 355 -1.94 18.50 2.60
C ASP A 355 -2.11 17.07 3.15
N LYS A 356 -1.27 16.12 2.73
CA LYS A 356 -1.27 14.74 3.20
C LYS A 356 0.03 14.37 3.89
N PHE A 357 -0.09 13.61 4.97
CA PHE A 357 1.03 13.04 5.70
C PHE A 357 0.86 11.53 5.82
N TYR A 358 1.90 10.81 5.45
CA TYR A 358 1.99 9.35 5.40
C TYR A 358 2.98 8.87 6.44
N PHE A 359 2.70 7.72 7.03
CA PHE A 359 3.58 7.07 8.00
C PHE A 359 3.25 5.58 8.06
N SER A 360 4.17 4.80 8.63
CA SER A 360 3.98 3.38 8.88
C SER A 360 3.73 3.13 10.36
N SER A 361 2.83 2.20 10.70
CA SER A 361 2.50 1.87 12.10
C SER A 361 2.18 0.40 12.31
N THR A 362 2.58 -0.12 13.48
CA THR A 362 2.17 -1.43 14.01
C THR A 362 1.09 -1.34 15.09
N GLY A 363 0.69 -0.12 15.49
CA GLY A 363 -0.22 0.12 16.60
C GLY A 363 -1.60 0.65 16.20
N HIS A 364 -1.73 1.28 15.03
CA HIS A 364 -3.05 1.59 14.46
C HIS A 364 -3.75 0.31 13.96
N PRO A 365 -5.09 0.23 13.99
CA PRO A 365 -5.82 -0.90 13.42
C PRO A 365 -5.50 -1.09 11.92
N GLY A 366 -4.96 -2.26 11.57
CA GLY A 366 -4.41 -2.54 10.25
C GLY A 366 -4.63 -3.97 9.75
N VAL A 367 -4.28 -4.18 8.49
CA VAL A 367 -4.35 -5.43 7.74
C VAL A 367 -3.12 -6.30 8.01
N GLY A 368 -1.91 -5.73 7.93
CA GLY A 368 -0.64 -6.43 8.03
C GLY A 368 0.06 -6.30 9.39
N GLY A 369 1.35 -6.63 9.42
CA GLY A 369 2.19 -6.53 10.62
C GLY A 369 2.56 -5.08 10.92
N MET A 370 3.04 -4.39 9.89
CA MET A 370 3.20 -2.94 9.81
C MET A 370 2.47 -2.44 8.57
N ASP A 371 1.70 -1.37 8.70
CA ASP A 371 0.88 -0.84 7.61
C ASP A 371 1.19 0.63 7.32
N VAL A 372 0.98 1.05 6.07
CA VAL A 372 0.98 2.47 5.68
C VAL A 372 -0.37 3.11 6.01
N PHE A 373 -0.29 4.26 6.68
CA PHE A 373 -1.42 5.14 7.00
C PHE A 373 -1.26 6.50 6.33
N GLN A 374 -2.38 7.15 6.07
CA GLN A 374 -2.45 8.53 5.59
C GLN A 374 -3.28 9.37 6.57
N SER A 375 -2.88 10.61 6.78
CA SER A 375 -3.61 11.61 7.53
C SER A 375 -3.71 12.92 6.74
N ASP A 376 -4.72 13.71 7.06
CA ASP A 376 -4.80 15.10 6.64
C ASP A 376 -3.80 15.92 7.46
N TYR A 377 -3.03 16.76 6.77
CA TYR A 377 -1.97 17.58 7.34
C TYR A 377 -2.25 19.07 7.17
N THR A 378 -2.02 19.79 8.25
CA THR A 378 -1.77 21.23 8.26
C THR A 378 -0.52 21.50 9.08
N ALA A 379 0.07 22.69 8.93
CA ALA A 379 1.25 23.07 9.70
C ALA A 379 1.10 22.91 11.23
N THR A 380 -0.14 22.91 11.74
CA THR A 380 -0.45 22.85 13.18
C THR A 380 -1.14 21.56 13.64
N GLN A 381 -1.62 20.72 12.73
CA GLN A 381 -2.49 19.60 13.10
C GLN A 381 -2.48 18.46 12.09
N PHE A 382 -2.55 17.23 12.62
CA PHE A 382 -2.91 16.02 11.89
C PHE A 382 -4.36 15.62 12.21
N SER A 383 -5.06 15.03 11.24
CA SER A 383 -6.42 14.53 11.45
C SER A 383 -6.78 13.43 10.45
N ASN A 384 -7.94 12.78 10.63
CA ASN A 384 -8.49 11.81 9.68
C ASN A 384 -7.50 10.69 9.27
N VAL A 385 -6.80 10.12 10.24
CA VAL A 385 -5.90 8.98 10.01
C VAL A 385 -6.68 7.81 9.43
N GLN A 386 -6.23 7.29 8.30
CA GLN A 386 -6.83 6.20 7.56
C GLN A 386 -5.75 5.21 7.14
N ASN A 387 -6.02 3.92 7.33
CA ASN A 387 -5.23 2.85 6.74
C ASN A 387 -5.35 2.92 5.21
N MET A 388 -4.24 2.78 4.48
CA MET A 388 -4.23 2.89 3.01
C MET A 388 -4.90 1.69 2.31
N GLY A 389 -5.16 0.60 3.02
CA GLY A 389 -5.90 -0.56 2.57
C GLY A 389 -5.21 -1.36 1.45
N MET A 390 -5.79 -2.51 1.10
CA MET A 390 -5.23 -3.35 0.03
C MET A 390 -5.52 -2.78 -1.37
N PRO A 391 -4.57 -2.85 -2.32
CA PRO A 391 -3.32 -3.62 -2.27
C PRO A 391 -2.08 -2.80 -1.86
N ILE A 392 -2.23 -1.56 -1.39
CA ILE A 392 -1.10 -0.76 -0.89
C ILE A 392 -0.53 -1.44 0.34
N ASN A 393 -1.38 -1.70 1.33
CA ASN A 393 -1.09 -2.62 2.43
C ASN A 393 -1.43 -4.06 2.03
N SER A 394 -0.83 -5.00 2.73
CA SER A 394 -0.89 -6.44 2.52
C SER A 394 -1.03 -7.15 3.87
N LEU A 395 -0.83 -8.47 3.91
CA LEU A 395 -0.77 -9.23 5.16
C LEU A 395 0.62 -9.21 5.79
N ALA A 396 1.57 -8.58 5.11
CA ALA A 396 2.96 -8.52 5.49
C ALA A 396 3.26 -7.16 6.17
N ASP A 397 4.52 -6.76 6.22
CA ASP A 397 4.92 -5.41 6.56
C ASP A 397 4.94 -4.55 5.29
N ASP A 398 4.36 -3.37 5.38
CA ASP A 398 4.27 -2.39 4.31
C ASP A 398 4.66 -1.02 4.88
N PHE A 399 5.76 -0.47 4.37
CA PHE A 399 6.37 0.72 4.96
C PHE A 399 7.11 1.59 3.95
N ALA A 400 7.68 2.70 4.43
CA ALA A 400 8.46 3.64 3.61
C ALA A 400 7.72 4.12 2.35
N TYR A 401 6.46 4.54 2.49
CA TYR A 401 5.71 5.13 1.37
C TYR A 401 6.36 6.45 0.95
N ARG A 402 6.70 6.57 -0.33
CA ARG A 402 7.34 7.74 -0.94
C ARG A 402 6.66 8.09 -2.24
N VAL A 403 6.53 9.39 -2.50
CA VAL A 403 6.22 9.90 -3.83
C VAL A 403 7.43 10.70 -4.31
N VAL A 404 7.97 10.30 -5.46
CA VAL A 404 9.10 10.95 -6.11
C VAL A 404 8.65 11.44 -7.48
N LEU A 405 9.41 12.37 -8.06
CA LEU A 405 9.18 12.82 -9.43
C LEU A 405 10.26 12.19 -10.30
N ASP A 406 9.86 11.63 -11.44
CA ASP A 406 10.79 11.21 -12.49
C ASP A 406 11.38 12.42 -13.23
N GLU A 407 12.23 12.15 -14.22
CA GLU A 407 12.89 13.19 -15.04
C GLU A 407 11.91 14.06 -15.82
N ASP A 408 10.73 13.52 -16.16
CA ASP A 408 9.65 14.22 -16.87
C ASP A 408 8.69 14.96 -15.91
N GLY A 409 8.93 14.88 -14.60
CA GLY A 409 8.11 15.50 -13.57
C GLY A 409 6.80 14.74 -13.28
N LYS A 410 6.68 13.49 -13.74
CA LYS A 410 5.58 12.60 -13.40
C LYS A 410 5.84 11.96 -12.04
N GLU A 411 4.77 11.79 -11.28
CA GLU A 411 4.84 11.16 -9.97
C GLU A 411 5.00 9.65 -10.08
N GLU A 412 6.03 9.14 -9.41
CA GLU A 412 6.21 7.72 -9.12
C GLU A 412 6.04 7.49 -7.63
N VAL A 413 5.43 6.37 -7.28
CA VAL A 413 5.16 6.01 -5.89
C VAL A 413 5.89 4.74 -5.55
N TYR A 414 6.62 4.76 -4.45
CA TYR A 414 7.38 3.64 -3.93
C TYR A 414 6.93 3.26 -2.53
N LEU A 415 7.07 1.99 -2.17
CA LEU A 415 6.96 1.48 -0.81
C LEU A 415 7.87 0.27 -0.66
N SER A 416 8.12 -0.13 0.58
CA SER A 416 8.86 -1.34 0.92
C SER A 416 7.95 -2.37 1.55
N SER A 417 8.17 -3.65 1.24
CA SER A 417 7.35 -4.73 1.76
C SER A 417 8.02 -6.09 1.69
N ASN A 418 7.76 -6.95 2.68
CA ASN A 418 8.10 -8.38 2.68
C ASN A 418 6.92 -9.26 2.22
N ARG A 419 6.03 -8.72 1.38
CA ARG A 419 4.89 -9.46 0.81
C ARG A 419 5.33 -10.69 0.00
N LYS A 420 4.48 -11.70 -0.01
CA LYS A 420 4.70 -12.93 -0.79
C LYS A 420 4.82 -12.62 -2.29
N GLY A 421 5.78 -13.28 -2.96
CA GLY A 421 6.05 -13.10 -4.38
C GLY A 421 7.13 -12.06 -4.71
N GLY A 422 7.74 -11.47 -3.68
CA GLY A 422 8.96 -10.66 -3.77
C GLY A 422 10.20 -11.43 -4.24
N GLN A 423 11.26 -10.69 -4.54
CA GLN A 423 12.58 -11.21 -4.93
C GLN A 423 13.44 -11.53 -3.70
N GLY A 424 13.30 -10.74 -2.63
CA GLY A 424 14.13 -10.79 -1.44
C GLY A 424 13.35 -11.03 -0.14
N LEU A 425 13.93 -10.55 0.97
CA LEU A 425 13.32 -10.56 2.29
C LEU A 425 12.35 -9.39 2.44
N ASP A 426 12.83 -8.18 2.17
CA ASP A 426 12.04 -6.98 1.92
C ASP A 426 12.38 -6.51 0.51
N ASP A 427 11.37 -6.05 -0.22
CA ASP A 427 11.55 -5.51 -1.57
C ASP A 427 10.94 -4.11 -1.66
N ILE A 428 11.54 -3.29 -2.53
CA ILE A 428 10.98 -2.02 -2.98
C ILE A 428 9.99 -2.31 -4.11
N TYR A 429 8.78 -1.77 -3.99
CA TYR A 429 7.71 -1.84 -4.98
C TYR A 429 7.37 -0.46 -5.52
N THR A 430 7.06 -0.40 -6.81
CA THR A 430 6.39 0.73 -7.46
C THR A 430 4.87 0.53 -7.41
N VAL A 431 4.13 1.62 -7.18
CA VAL A 431 2.66 1.63 -7.23
C VAL A 431 2.22 2.25 -8.55
N GLN A 432 1.58 1.45 -9.40
CA GLN A 432 1.04 1.88 -10.69
C GLN A 432 -0.48 1.97 -10.61
N ASP A 433 -1.06 3.06 -11.09
CA ASP A 433 -2.51 3.18 -11.25
C ASP A 433 -3.00 2.26 -12.38
N VAL A 434 -4.09 1.52 -12.14
CA VAL A 434 -4.63 0.54 -13.10
C VAL A 434 -5.76 1.17 -13.89
N TYR A 435 -5.43 2.10 -14.77
CA TYR A 435 -6.40 2.69 -15.69
C TYR A 435 -6.82 1.68 -16.77
N LYS A 436 -8.10 1.68 -17.14
CA LYS A 436 -8.59 1.03 -18.35
C LYS A 436 -8.48 2.02 -19.52
N GLN A 437 -8.10 1.55 -20.69
CA GLN A 437 -8.00 2.41 -21.86
C GLN A 437 -9.39 2.56 -22.52
N PHE A 438 -9.73 3.76 -22.98
CA PHE A 438 -10.89 4.02 -23.82
C PHE A 438 -10.44 4.30 -25.23
N LEU A 439 -11.05 3.63 -26.21
CA LEU A 439 -10.83 3.89 -27.62
C LEU A 439 -12.17 3.97 -28.33
N ALA A 440 -12.51 5.14 -28.85
CA ALA A 440 -13.71 5.34 -29.64
C ALA A 440 -13.39 5.81 -31.06
N ARG A 441 -13.93 5.09 -32.05
CA ARG A 441 -13.94 5.54 -33.44
C ARG A 441 -15.18 6.40 -33.67
N VAL A 442 -14.99 7.60 -34.21
CA VAL A 442 -16.10 8.45 -34.64
C VAL A 442 -16.13 8.46 -36.15
N ILE A 443 -17.24 8.01 -36.74
CA ILE A 443 -17.38 7.78 -38.18
C ILE A 443 -18.55 8.56 -38.76
N ASP A 444 -18.54 8.78 -40.08
CA ASP A 444 -19.72 9.21 -40.84
C ASP A 444 -20.59 8.01 -41.27
N CYS A 445 -21.65 8.29 -42.02
CA CYS A 445 -22.58 7.28 -42.53
C CYS A 445 -21.93 6.33 -43.55
N GLU A 446 -20.82 6.74 -44.16
CA GLU A 446 -20.02 5.98 -45.13
C GLU A 446 -18.96 5.11 -44.44
N GLY A 447 -18.83 5.20 -43.11
CA GLY A 447 -17.88 4.43 -42.30
C GLY A 447 -16.47 5.01 -42.26
N LEU A 448 -16.27 6.23 -42.78
CA LEU A 448 -14.99 6.93 -42.74
C LEU A 448 -14.78 7.59 -41.39
N VAL A 449 -13.56 7.48 -40.86
CA VAL A 449 -13.20 8.09 -39.58
C VAL A 449 -13.19 9.60 -39.72
N ILE A 450 -14.02 10.26 -38.92
CA ILE A 450 -13.97 11.69 -38.70
C ILE A 450 -12.85 11.90 -37.67
N SER A 451 -11.65 12.24 -38.12
CA SER A 451 -10.45 12.36 -37.26
C SER A 451 -10.33 13.70 -36.53
N SER A 452 -11.03 14.72 -37.00
CA SER A 452 -11.02 16.09 -36.45
C SER A 452 -12.39 16.74 -36.60
N SER A 453 -12.56 17.99 -36.15
CA SER A 453 -13.77 18.81 -36.30
C SER A 453 -15.00 18.45 -35.45
N TYR A 454 -14.85 17.65 -34.39
CA TYR A 454 -15.89 17.40 -33.40
C TYR A 454 -15.36 17.56 -31.98
N MET A 455 -16.25 17.97 -31.07
CA MET A 455 -15.99 18.02 -29.64
C MET A 455 -16.50 16.75 -28.99
N ALA A 456 -15.72 16.21 -28.06
CA ALA A 456 -16.11 15.10 -27.21
C ALA A 456 -15.94 15.52 -25.75
N THR A 457 -16.95 15.31 -24.92
CA THR A 457 -16.89 15.51 -23.47
C THR A 457 -17.18 14.18 -22.82
N LEU A 458 -16.15 13.59 -22.21
CA LEU A 458 -16.25 12.36 -21.44
C LEU A 458 -16.30 12.72 -19.95
N ARG A 459 -17.21 12.10 -19.20
CA ARG A 459 -17.44 12.36 -17.78
C ARG A 459 -17.42 11.05 -17.01
N ASP A 460 -16.73 11.06 -15.88
CA ASP A 460 -16.86 10.04 -14.84
C ASP A 460 -18.07 10.37 -13.96
N LYS A 461 -19.07 9.48 -13.96
CA LYS A 461 -20.31 9.64 -13.19
C LYS A 461 -20.17 9.16 -11.76
N THR A 462 -19.19 8.32 -11.49
CA THR A 462 -18.91 7.75 -10.17
C THR A 462 -18.17 8.77 -9.32
N GLN A 463 -17.14 9.41 -9.88
CA GLN A 463 -16.37 10.45 -9.22
C GLN A 463 -16.87 11.87 -9.47
N ASN A 464 -17.83 12.02 -10.39
CA ASN A 464 -18.44 13.30 -10.74
C ASN A 464 -17.43 14.34 -11.29
N GLY A 465 -16.60 13.91 -12.25
CA GLY A 465 -15.53 14.72 -12.86
C GLY A 465 -15.44 14.56 -14.38
N ASN A 466 -14.75 15.48 -15.06
CA ASN A 466 -14.46 15.36 -16.48
C ASN A 466 -13.21 14.50 -16.70
N VAL A 467 -13.26 13.64 -17.71
CA VAL A 467 -12.12 12.82 -18.13
C VAL A 467 -11.47 13.49 -19.33
N GLN A 468 -10.15 13.66 -19.28
CA GLN A 468 -9.41 14.24 -20.41
C GLN A 468 -9.38 13.25 -21.58
N THR A 469 -9.56 13.79 -22.79
CA THR A 469 -9.55 12.99 -24.00
C THR A 469 -8.56 13.53 -25.01
N THR A 470 -7.88 12.63 -25.73
CA THR A 470 -6.92 12.96 -26.77
C THR A 470 -7.31 12.33 -28.11
N ARG A 471 -6.60 12.70 -29.17
CA ARG A 471 -6.73 12.10 -30.51
C ARG A 471 -5.53 11.22 -30.77
N GLY A 472 -5.76 9.97 -31.18
CA GLY A 472 -4.70 9.09 -31.67
C GLY A 472 -4.29 9.41 -33.11
N ASP A 473 -3.23 8.76 -33.58
CA ASP A 473 -2.65 8.97 -34.92
C ASP A 473 -3.64 8.66 -36.05
N THR A 474 -4.61 7.76 -35.82
CA THR A 474 -5.64 7.40 -36.81
C THR A 474 -6.96 8.16 -36.61
N GLY A 475 -6.98 9.15 -35.70
CA GLY A 475 -8.13 10.03 -35.44
C GLY A 475 -9.15 9.49 -34.42
N GLU A 476 -8.87 8.35 -33.81
CA GLU A 476 -9.64 7.80 -32.70
C GLU A 476 -9.60 8.72 -31.47
N LEU A 477 -10.68 8.70 -30.70
CA LEU A 477 -10.77 9.34 -29.40
C LEU A 477 -10.20 8.40 -28.34
N LEU A 478 -9.19 8.86 -27.60
CA LEU A 478 -8.52 8.12 -26.53
C LEU A 478 -8.78 8.78 -25.17
N ALA A 479 -8.86 7.97 -24.12
CA ALA A 479 -8.92 8.42 -22.73
C ALA A 479 -8.49 7.31 -21.76
N GLU A 480 -8.08 7.69 -20.55
CA GLU A 480 -7.87 6.77 -19.44
C GLU A 480 -9.11 6.75 -18.55
N LEU A 481 -9.63 5.55 -18.27
CA LEU A 481 -10.82 5.32 -17.47
C LEU A 481 -10.43 4.72 -16.13
N GLU A 482 -10.90 5.32 -15.05
CA GLU A 482 -10.85 4.71 -13.73
C GLU A 482 -11.53 3.32 -13.76
N PRO A 483 -10.92 2.29 -13.14
CA PRO A 483 -11.57 0.99 -12.99
C PRO A 483 -12.78 1.09 -12.05
N ASP A 484 -13.68 0.11 -12.13
CA ASP A 484 -14.91 0.02 -11.33
C ASP A 484 -15.81 1.28 -11.36
N SER A 485 -15.81 2.01 -12.47
CA SER A 485 -16.51 3.30 -12.63
C SER A 485 -17.45 3.31 -13.84
N ASP A 486 -18.50 4.12 -13.75
CA ASP A 486 -19.44 4.39 -14.83
C ASP A 486 -19.18 5.75 -15.47
N PHE A 487 -19.26 5.82 -16.80
CA PHE A 487 -18.94 7.00 -17.60
C PHE A 487 -20.09 7.39 -18.53
N GLY A 488 -20.06 8.64 -18.98
CA GLY A 488 -20.95 9.18 -20.01
C GLY A 488 -20.17 10.04 -20.99
N ILE A 489 -20.48 9.94 -22.28
CA ILE A 489 -19.85 10.75 -23.32
C ILE A 489 -20.89 11.49 -24.16
N VAL A 490 -20.59 12.75 -24.45
CA VAL A 490 -21.32 13.57 -25.43
C VAL A 490 -20.38 13.97 -26.56
N ILE A 491 -20.78 13.69 -27.80
CA ILE A 491 -20.03 14.02 -29.01
C ILE A 491 -20.88 14.98 -29.85
N SER A 492 -20.33 16.14 -30.17
CA SER A 492 -21.02 17.18 -30.93
C SER A 492 -20.17 17.72 -32.06
N LYS A 493 -20.79 17.89 -33.24
CA LYS A 493 -20.19 18.52 -34.42
C LYS A 493 -21.21 19.47 -35.06
N PRO A 494 -20.86 20.73 -35.38
CA PRO A 494 -21.77 21.64 -36.07
C PRO A 494 -22.31 21.04 -37.37
N GLY A 495 -23.63 21.10 -37.57
CA GLY A 495 -24.31 20.50 -38.73
C GLY A 495 -24.59 19.00 -38.62
N TYR A 496 -24.37 18.39 -37.44
CA TYR A 496 -24.66 16.98 -37.17
C TYR A 496 -25.51 16.83 -35.92
N PHE A 497 -26.27 15.73 -35.82
CA PHE A 497 -26.92 15.35 -34.58
C PHE A 497 -25.86 14.93 -33.54
N SER A 498 -26.04 15.39 -32.30
CA SER A 498 -25.13 15.03 -31.20
C SER A 498 -25.38 13.58 -30.76
N VAL A 499 -24.30 12.90 -30.40
CA VAL A 499 -24.35 11.53 -29.84
C VAL A 499 -24.17 11.62 -28.33
N THR A 500 -24.99 10.87 -27.59
CA THR A 500 -24.87 10.72 -26.15
C THR A 500 -24.86 9.23 -25.82
N ASP A 501 -23.83 8.77 -25.13
CA ASP A 501 -23.72 7.39 -24.64
C ASP A 501 -23.41 7.39 -23.14
N GLU A 502 -24.38 6.92 -22.37
CA GLU A 502 -24.33 6.82 -20.91
C GLU A 502 -24.06 5.38 -20.43
N SER A 503 -23.74 4.45 -21.33
CA SER A 503 -23.60 3.03 -21.04
C SER A 503 -22.15 2.56 -20.81
N ILE A 504 -21.19 3.48 -20.87
CA ILE A 504 -19.77 3.15 -20.69
C ILE A 504 -19.54 2.78 -19.22
N THR A 505 -18.97 1.60 -18.98
CA THR A 505 -18.68 1.11 -17.63
C THR A 505 -17.41 0.27 -17.64
N THR A 506 -16.60 0.41 -16.59
CA THR A 506 -15.46 -0.47 -16.29
C THR A 506 -15.78 -1.46 -15.16
N LYS A 507 -16.99 -1.41 -14.59
CA LYS A 507 -17.43 -2.34 -13.54
C LYS A 507 -17.59 -3.75 -14.10
N GLY A 508 -16.82 -4.69 -13.56
CA GLY A 508 -16.79 -6.07 -14.06
C GLY A 508 -16.23 -6.21 -15.49
N PHE A 509 -15.56 -5.17 -16.01
CA PHE A 509 -14.91 -5.24 -17.31
C PHE A 509 -13.53 -5.88 -17.19
N GLU A 510 -13.41 -7.11 -17.68
CA GLU A 510 -12.16 -7.90 -17.58
C GLU A 510 -11.07 -7.46 -18.56
N GLY A 511 -11.44 -6.81 -19.67
CA GLY A 511 -10.48 -6.37 -20.69
C GLY A 511 -9.68 -5.12 -20.30
N ASP A 512 -8.66 -4.80 -21.09
CA ASP A 512 -7.82 -3.61 -20.86
C ASP A 512 -8.29 -2.37 -21.62
N THR A 513 -9.06 -2.55 -22.70
CA THR A 513 -9.54 -1.45 -23.54
C THR A 513 -11.04 -1.52 -23.78
N VAL A 514 -11.77 -0.51 -23.31
CA VAL A 514 -13.18 -0.29 -23.63
C VAL A 514 -13.26 0.34 -25.02
N LYS A 515 -13.72 -0.45 -26.00
CA LYS A 515 -13.87 0.01 -27.40
C LYS A 515 -15.31 0.45 -27.70
N ARG A 516 -15.44 1.55 -28.43
CA ARG A 516 -16.71 2.09 -28.91
C ARG A 516 -16.60 2.58 -30.36
N GLU A 517 -17.75 2.65 -31.02
CA GLU A 517 -17.88 3.26 -32.34
C GLU A 517 -19.14 4.11 -32.33
N TYR A 518 -19.01 5.36 -32.78
CA TYR A 518 -20.09 6.34 -32.82
C TYR A 518 -20.23 6.91 -34.23
N THR A 519 -21.45 6.90 -34.76
CA THR A 519 -21.76 7.47 -36.07
C THR A 519 -22.35 8.86 -35.92
N LEU A 520 -21.72 9.87 -36.53
CA LEU A 520 -22.26 11.22 -36.62
C LEU A 520 -23.10 11.36 -37.89
N ILE A 521 -24.38 11.66 -37.70
CA ILE A 521 -25.33 11.83 -38.80
C ILE A 521 -25.48 13.32 -39.11
N ALA A 522 -25.19 13.71 -40.35
CA ALA A 522 -25.35 15.09 -40.81
C ALA A 522 -26.83 15.48 -40.78
N ILE A 523 -27.11 16.71 -40.34
CA ILE A 523 -28.45 17.28 -40.39
C ILE A 523 -28.74 17.66 -41.84
N PRO A 524 -29.78 17.10 -42.48
CA PRO A 524 -30.11 17.43 -43.85
C PRO A 524 -30.47 18.92 -43.97
N TYR A 525 -29.70 19.68 -44.73
CA TYR A 525 -30.00 21.09 -45.05
C TYR A 525 -30.88 21.16 -46.30
N GLN A 526 -32.00 21.89 -46.22
CA GLN A 526 -32.91 22.19 -47.33
C GLN A 526 -33.57 20.99 -48.04
N LEU A 527 -33.49 19.79 -47.45
CA LEU A 527 -34.19 18.60 -47.94
C LEU A 527 -35.49 18.41 -47.15
N PRO A 528 -36.66 18.54 -47.77
CA PRO A 528 -37.91 18.23 -47.10
C PRO A 528 -37.95 16.73 -46.76
N VAL A 529 -38.08 16.42 -45.48
CA VAL A 529 -38.34 15.06 -44.99
C VAL A 529 -39.85 14.91 -44.81
N TYR A 530 -40.45 13.94 -45.51
CA TYR A 530 -41.88 13.68 -45.41
C TYR A 530 -42.15 12.70 -44.25
N VAL A 531 -42.91 13.13 -43.24
CA VAL A 531 -43.00 12.42 -41.96
C VAL A 531 -44.19 11.46 -41.87
N ASP A 532 -45.31 11.73 -42.54
CA ASP A 532 -46.38 10.76 -42.85
C ASP A 532 -47.56 11.51 -43.51
N ILE A 533 -48.49 10.79 -44.16
CA ILE A 533 -49.72 11.39 -44.71
C ILE A 533 -50.81 11.41 -43.63
N VAL A 534 -51.29 12.60 -43.26
CA VAL A 534 -52.43 12.78 -42.34
C VAL A 534 -53.74 12.77 -43.14
N TYR A 535 -54.60 11.79 -42.87
CA TYR A 535 -55.93 11.72 -43.46
C TYR A 535 -56.96 12.50 -42.63
N TYR A 536 -58.02 12.93 -43.32
CA TYR A 536 -59.17 13.62 -42.73
C TYR A 536 -60.45 12.95 -43.20
N ASP A 537 -61.49 12.98 -42.37
CA ASP A 537 -62.83 12.57 -42.80
C ASP A 537 -63.39 13.57 -43.84
N LEU A 538 -64.35 13.11 -44.64
CA LEU A 538 -64.98 13.90 -45.68
C LEU A 538 -65.51 15.22 -45.09
N ASP A 539 -65.09 16.33 -45.69
CA ASP A 539 -65.50 17.68 -45.29
C ASP A 539 -65.16 18.07 -43.82
N LYS A 540 -64.14 17.41 -43.24
CA LYS A 540 -63.63 17.72 -41.89
C LYS A 540 -62.17 18.16 -41.94
N PHE A 541 -61.79 18.94 -40.93
CA PHE A 541 -60.41 19.36 -40.64
C PHE A 541 -59.93 18.93 -39.24
N LYS A 542 -60.78 18.23 -38.47
CA LYS A 542 -60.38 17.64 -37.19
C LYS A 542 -59.38 16.51 -37.44
N ILE A 543 -58.26 16.53 -36.72
CA ILE A 543 -57.29 15.44 -36.70
C ILE A 543 -57.97 14.17 -36.20
N ARG A 544 -57.87 13.10 -37.00
CA ARG A 544 -58.39 11.78 -36.65
C ARG A 544 -57.52 11.14 -35.58
N ASP A 545 -58.10 10.25 -34.79
CA ASP A 545 -57.39 9.61 -33.69
C ASP A 545 -56.23 8.70 -34.17
N ASP A 546 -56.30 8.18 -35.39
CA ASP A 546 -55.24 7.38 -36.01
C ASP A 546 -54.00 8.19 -36.41
N ALA A 547 -54.14 9.50 -36.62
CA ALA A 547 -53.03 10.39 -36.98
C ALA A 547 -52.26 10.96 -35.76
N LYS A 548 -52.86 10.95 -34.57
CA LYS A 548 -52.26 11.56 -33.36
C LYS A 548 -50.89 10.98 -32.99
N PRO A 549 -50.66 9.65 -32.98
CA PRO A 549 -49.36 9.11 -32.57
C PRO A 549 -48.19 9.54 -33.46
N ALA A 550 -48.43 9.83 -34.74
CA ALA A 550 -47.41 10.33 -35.66
C ALA A 550 -47.10 11.82 -35.39
N LEU A 551 -48.13 12.62 -35.13
CA LEU A 551 -47.99 14.03 -34.77
C LEU A 551 -47.30 14.24 -33.42
N ASP A 552 -47.58 13.39 -32.43
CA ASP A 552 -46.93 13.44 -31.12
C ASP A 552 -45.40 13.23 -31.24
N LYS A 553 -44.98 12.23 -32.03
CA LYS A 553 -43.55 11.97 -32.30
C LYS A 553 -42.87 13.13 -33.03
N LEU A 554 -43.58 13.76 -33.96
CA LEU A 554 -43.09 14.95 -34.67
C LEU A 554 -42.89 16.11 -33.68
N GLY A 555 -43.84 16.33 -32.77
CA GLY A 555 -43.73 17.33 -31.71
C GLY A 555 -42.55 17.08 -30.76
N GLU A 556 -42.33 15.83 -30.33
CA GLU A 556 -41.16 15.45 -29.53
C GLU A 556 -39.84 15.75 -30.25
N MET A 557 -39.76 15.44 -31.54
CA MET A 557 -38.58 15.71 -32.36
C MET A 557 -38.30 17.21 -32.49
N MET A 558 -39.34 18.03 -32.75
CA MET A 558 -39.22 19.48 -32.85
C MET A 558 -38.84 20.13 -31.50
N ASN A 559 -39.37 19.63 -30.39
CA ASN A 559 -38.96 20.06 -29.05
C ASN A 559 -37.49 19.73 -28.76
N LYS A 560 -37.03 18.56 -29.20
CA LYS A 560 -35.64 18.13 -29.03
C LYS A 560 -34.68 18.90 -29.94
N TYR A 561 -35.13 19.31 -31.13
CA TYR A 561 -34.33 20.01 -32.13
C TYR A 561 -35.02 21.32 -32.58
N PRO A 562 -34.87 22.42 -31.80
CA PRO A 562 -35.59 23.67 -32.03
C PRO A 562 -35.26 24.40 -33.35
N PHE A 563 -34.24 23.94 -34.07
CA PHE A 563 -33.85 24.47 -35.39
C PHE A 563 -34.65 23.85 -36.55
N LEU A 564 -35.52 22.86 -36.28
CA LEU A 564 -36.36 22.25 -37.30
C LEU A 564 -37.59 23.13 -37.60
N ASP A 565 -37.80 23.44 -38.87
CA ASP A 565 -39.01 24.11 -39.36
C ASP A 565 -40.05 23.09 -39.85
N LEU A 566 -41.31 23.27 -39.45
CA LEU A 566 -42.43 22.45 -39.93
C LEU A 566 -43.14 23.13 -41.09
N LEU A 567 -43.18 22.47 -42.25
CA LEU A 567 -44.04 22.84 -43.37
C LEU A 567 -45.22 21.88 -43.46
N VAL A 568 -46.43 22.40 -43.23
CA VAL A 568 -47.67 21.62 -43.39
C VAL A 568 -48.35 21.99 -44.71
N ALA A 569 -48.44 21.03 -45.63
CA ALA A 569 -49.25 21.15 -46.83
C ALA A 569 -50.47 20.23 -46.72
N SER A 570 -51.67 20.80 -46.81
CA SER A 570 -52.93 20.06 -46.78
C SER A 570 -53.67 20.19 -48.11
N HIS A 571 -54.35 19.13 -48.52
CA HIS A 571 -55.03 19.04 -49.82
C HIS A 571 -56.53 18.73 -49.66
N THR A 572 -57.31 19.07 -50.68
CA THR A 572 -58.74 18.79 -50.81
C THR A 572 -59.02 18.14 -52.17
N ASP A 573 -60.18 17.49 -52.31
CA ASP A 573 -60.63 16.98 -53.61
C ASP A 573 -61.23 18.09 -54.49
N SER A 574 -61.50 17.78 -55.77
CA SER A 574 -61.97 18.75 -56.76
C SER A 574 -63.51 18.93 -56.80
N ARG A 575 -64.24 18.51 -55.76
CA ARG A 575 -65.72 18.46 -55.81
C ARG A 575 -66.40 19.78 -55.44
N ALA A 576 -65.72 20.65 -54.69
CA ALA A 576 -66.24 21.94 -54.23
C ALA A 576 -65.58 23.12 -54.97
N SER A 577 -66.12 24.33 -54.78
CA SER A 577 -65.54 25.55 -55.33
C SER A 577 -64.13 25.81 -54.79
N ASP A 578 -63.28 26.45 -55.59
CA ASP A 578 -61.90 26.80 -55.22
C ASP A 578 -61.82 27.55 -53.87
N GLU A 579 -62.70 28.53 -53.66
CA GLU A 579 -62.77 29.31 -52.42
C GLU A 579 -62.98 28.41 -51.19
N TYR A 580 -63.95 27.49 -51.27
CA TYR A 580 -64.23 26.52 -50.22
C TYR A 580 -63.03 25.61 -49.93
N ASN A 581 -62.41 25.09 -50.99
CA ASN A 581 -61.29 24.17 -50.90
C ASN A 581 -60.05 24.83 -50.28
N ILE A 582 -59.78 26.10 -50.59
CA ILE A 582 -58.71 26.90 -49.96
C ILE A 582 -58.97 27.06 -48.46
N ILE A 583 -60.21 27.33 -48.05
CA ILE A 583 -60.57 27.46 -46.63
C ILE A 583 -60.38 26.12 -45.91
N LEU A 584 -60.86 25.02 -46.49
CA LEU A 584 -60.77 23.69 -45.88
C LEU A 584 -59.32 23.20 -45.75
N SER A 585 -58.47 23.40 -46.77
CA SER A 585 -57.05 23.02 -46.71
C SER A 585 -56.28 23.84 -45.68
N ASN A 586 -56.53 25.15 -45.58
CA ASN A 586 -55.90 26.00 -44.57
C ASN A 586 -56.28 25.59 -43.14
N ASN A 587 -57.56 25.27 -42.91
CA ASN A 587 -58.02 24.79 -41.60
C ASN A 587 -57.39 23.44 -41.23
N ARG A 588 -57.19 22.54 -42.21
CA ARG A 588 -56.46 21.27 -42.00
C ARG A 588 -55.01 21.50 -41.63
N ALA A 589 -54.30 22.37 -42.36
CA ALA A 589 -52.92 22.69 -42.06
C ALA A 589 -52.76 23.31 -40.66
N LYS A 590 -53.67 24.23 -40.31
CA LYS A 590 -53.72 24.85 -38.98
C LYS A 590 -53.94 23.83 -37.87
N ALA A 591 -54.83 22.86 -38.06
CA ALA A 591 -55.11 21.81 -37.07
C ALA A 591 -53.95 20.84 -36.81
N VAL A 592 -52.94 20.78 -37.69
CA VAL A 592 -51.69 20.03 -37.47
C VAL A 592 -50.66 20.89 -36.72
N THR A 593 -50.73 22.21 -36.89
CA THR A 593 -49.80 23.16 -36.26
C THR A 593 -50.18 23.46 -34.81
N GLU A 594 -51.49 23.51 -34.53
CA GLU A 594 -52.06 23.57 -33.16
C GLU A 594 -51.91 22.23 -32.44
#